data_AF-A0A830HHJ9-F1
#
_entry.id   AF-A0A830HHJ9-F1
#
_cell.length_a   1.000
_cell.length_b   1.000
_cell.length_c   1.000
_cell.angle_alpha   90.00
_cell.angle_beta   90.00
_cell.angle_gamma   90.00
#
_symmetry.space_group_name_H-M   'P 1'
#
loop_
_entity.id
_entity.type
_entity.pdbx_description
1 polymer ?
#
loop_
_entity_poly.entity_id
_entity_poly.type
_entity_poly.pdbx_seq_one_letter_code
_entity_poly.pdbx_strand_id
1 'polypeptide(L)'
;MAMARRQMSLLGSPFMATVRALTPFTLRAPAPAAPLLLRSSMSSSSMQGKLVAPPMVYAKGEEMTRYVMSLILDKWIEPHLDTTSWQYFDLSCKARDDTDDEVLRECVRAGANVKSIFKEPTITPTEEQVKSLGLTKRLPSPNGAMRRGWNGITISRGTIHIPGVKLGYDKPVIFERHAVGGEYSAGYKTNVGRGTLRTVFYPEVHEPGNPSLPPYKVVYETPLTDGDNAVVTYHNPLDNVSDLAEIFFNRCLEAKVTPYVVTKKTVFKWQESFWQIHKRVFDAKYRGRFLAAGLLGPTNGELAHLISDAATMKIAQWKQGNFGMSAHNYDGDMLTDEISQVHRSPGFVSSELVGKSSRDGSLIKEFEASHGTVTDMDQLRLDGRRTSFNPLGLSEALFSAIIWADQLAGVQPLAEDADVDGPAAAADTPSLFAARAKSALRRVIARGQATSDLAGAGKGLSTEEFIDAVADELKCSAEEGNAAYWASVMEASSSAAELEEDETSEALRDSLVGELERAASMAEATGDRGLSGMDSEAVVNTFLEWDADGDGRIGIADFARAVKSDKK
;
A
#
# COMPACT_ATOMS: atom_id res chain seq x y z
N MET A 1 41.32 65.50 0.33
CA MET A 1 40.30 66.34 -0.33
C MET A 1 38.98 66.12 0.41
N ALA A 2 38.69 66.88 1.46
CA ALA A 2 38.06 68.20 1.43
C ALA A 2 36.57 68.15 1.01
N MET A 3 35.70 68.38 2.00
CA MET A 3 34.44 69.17 1.98
C MET A 3 33.34 68.81 0.95
N ALA A 4 32.03 68.98 1.19
CA ALA A 4 31.26 69.50 2.31
C ALA A 4 29.77 69.11 2.17
N ARG A 5 29.15 68.95 3.33
CA ARG A 5 27.78 69.36 3.73
C ARG A 5 26.96 70.20 2.73
N ARG A 6 25.69 69.83 2.54
CA ARG A 6 24.56 70.78 2.51
C ARG A 6 23.35 70.22 3.28
N GLN A 7 22.98 70.94 4.35
CA GLN A 7 21.68 70.95 5.03
C GLN A 7 20.86 72.13 4.51
N MET A 8 19.53 71.97 4.47
CA MET A 8 18.45 72.95 4.79
C MET A 8 17.12 72.28 4.35
N SER A 9 16.31 71.70 5.24
CA SER A 9 15.29 72.29 6.14
C SER A 9 14.15 73.00 5.41
N LEU A 10 12.89 72.57 5.65
CA LEU A 10 11.77 73.41 6.14
C LEU A 10 10.46 72.60 6.28
N LEU A 11 9.89 72.63 7.50
CA LEU A 11 8.46 72.62 7.90
C LEU A 11 7.63 71.33 7.62
N GLY A 12 6.81 70.76 8.50
CA GLY A 12 6.27 71.21 9.78
C GLY A 12 4.80 70.77 9.95
N SER A 13 4.57 69.51 10.35
CA SER A 13 3.43 68.97 11.16
C SER A 13 1.95 69.24 10.71
N PRO A 14 0.91 68.79 11.45
CA PRO A 14 0.18 67.54 11.23
C PRO A 14 -1.32 67.77 10.89
N PHE A 15 -2.08 66.73 10.50
CA PHE A 15 -3.55 66.82 10.47
C PHE A 15 -4.23 65.76 11.32
N MET A 16 -4.99 66.29 12.29
CA MET A 16 -5.80 65.64 13.31
C MET A 16 -7.05 64.98 12.73
N ALA A 17 -7.42 63.88 13.38
CA ALA A 17 -8.76 63.32 13.39
C ALA A 17 -9.81 64.33 13.87
N THR A 18 -10.98 64.35 13.24
CA THR A 18 -12.17 65.02 13.79
C THR A 18 -13.31 64.03 13.87
N VAL A 19 -13.73 63.78 15.11
CA VAL A 19 -14.94 63.09 15.54
C VAL A 19 -16.15 63.99 15.28
N ARG A 20 -17.26 63.43 14.78
CA ARG A 20 -18.57 64.04 14.93
C ARG A 20 -19.61 62.99 15.32
N ALA A 21 -20.09 63.11 16.56
CA ALA A 21 -21.16 62.32 17.14
C ALA A 21 -22.54 62.82 16.68
N LEU A 22 -23.49 61.89 16.51
CA LEU A 22 -24.93 62.11 16.67
C LEU A 22 -25.57 60.83 17.25
N THR A 23 -26.14 60.97 18.45
CA THR A 23 -27.06 60.04 19.16
C THR A 23 -28.52 60.41 18.84
N PRO A 24 -29.55 59.72 19.38
CA PRO A 24 -29.86 58.28 19.36
C PRO A 24 -31.31 58.04 18.87
N PHE A 25 -31.67 56.82 18.44
CA PHE A 25 -33.08 56.39 18.44
C PHE A 25 -33.19 54.88 18.75
N THR A 26 -34.13 54.57 19.64
CA THR A 26 -34.32 53.31 20.35
C THR A 26 -35.16 52.27 19.59
N LEU A 27 -34.73 51.01 19.70
CA LEU A 27 -35.49 49.75 19.87
C LEU A 27 -36.75 49.48 19.04
N ARG A 28 -36.68 48.41 18.22
CA ARG A 28 -37.70 47.34 18.21
C ARG A 28 -37.11 46.02 17.69
N ALA A 29 -37.25 44.96 18.46
CA ALA A 29 -36.87 43.59 18.10
C ALA A 29 -37.88 42.96 17.11
N PRO A 30 -37.47 41.95 16.33
CA PRO A 30 -38.36 40.88 15.91
C PRO A 30 -37.94 39.52 16.50
N ALA A 31 -38.97 38.73 16.79
CA ALA A 31 -38.97 37.37 17.33
C ALA A 31 -38.57 36.32 16.25
N PRO A 32 -38.42 35.03 16.60
CA PRO A 32 -37.56 34.08 15.91
C PRO A 32 -38.21 33.51 14.64
N ALA A 33 -37.41 33.33 13.59
CA ALA A 33 -37.80 32.54 12.42
C ALA A 33 -37.46 31.06 12.66
N ALA A 34 -38.46 30.20 12.48
CA ALA A 34 -38.41 28.74 12.58
C ALA A 34 -37.36 28.09 11.64
N PRO A 35 -36.87 26.88 11.93
CA PRO A 35 -35.88 26.21 11.10
C PRO A 35 -36.53 25.75 9.79
N LEU A 36 -36.04 26.27 8.67
CA LEU A 36 -36.43 25.81 7.35
C LEU A 36 -35.71 24.48 7.05
N LEU A 37 -36.38 23.36 7.35
CA LEU A 37 -36.02 22.05 6.81
C LEU A 37 -36.21 22.07 5.29
N LEU A 38 -35.16 22.41 4.55
CA LEU A 38 -35.13 22.20 3.11
C LEU A 38 -34.38 20.88 2.83
N ARG A 39 -35.12 19.77 2.87
CA ARG A 39 -34.73 18.56 2.13
C ARG A 39 -34.91 18.89 0.66
N SER A 40 -33.85 19.35 0.00
CA SER A 40 -33.80 19.35 -1.47
C SER A 40 -33.51 17.93 -1.94
N SER A 41 -34.56 17.17 -2.24
CA SER A 41 -34.45 16.00 -3.10
C SER A 41 -34.10 16.47 -4.51
N MET A 42 -32.82 16.59 -4.82
CA MET A 42 -32.37 16.67 -6.21
C MET A 42 -32.43 15.26 -6.79
N SER A 43 -33.60 14.90 -7.31
CA SER A 43 -33.74 13.83 -8.30
C SER A 43 -33.08 14.32 -9.59
N SER A 44 -31.77 14.17 -9.71
CA SER A 44 -31.11 14.17 -11.02
C SER A 44 -31.55 12.92 -11.76
N SER A 45 -32.15 13.08 -12.93
CA SER A 45 -32.57 11.98 -13.79
C SER A 45 -31.38 11.09 -14.12
N SER A 46 -31.29 9.95 -13.46
CA SER A 46 -30.32 8.89 -13.70
C SER A 46 -30.44 8.39 -15.14
N MET A 47 -29.32 8.14 -15.81
CA MET A 47 -29.29 7.02 -16.76
C MET A 47 -29.78 5.80 -15.99
N GLN A 48 -30.92 5.24 -16.40
CA GLN A 48 -31.75 4.33 -15.60
C GLN A 48 -30.91 3.32 -14.77
N GLY A 49 -30.90 3.49 -13.44
CA GLY A 49 -30.58 2.43 -12.46
C GLY A 49 -29.17 2.38 -11.85
N LYS A 50 -28.18 3.17 -12.27
CA LYS A 50 -26.81 3.12 -11.70
C LYS A 50 -26.62 4.04 -10.48
N LEU A 51 -25.76 3.63 -9.53
CA LEU A 51 -25.33 4.47 -8.41
C LEU A 51 -24.29 5.49 -8.90
N VAL A 52 -24.45 6.76 -8.52
CA VAL A 52 -23.49 7.81 -8.91
C VAL A 52 -22.25 7.72 -8.03
N ALA A 53 -21.10 7.42 -8.63
CA ALA A 53 -19.84 7.36 -7.91
C ALA A 53 -19.32 8.78 -7.59
N PRO A 54 -18.84 9.05 -6.37
CA PRO A 54 -18.24 10.33 -6.02
C PRO A 54 -16.96 10.63 -6.83
N PRO A 55 -16.50 11.89 -6.83
CA PRO A 55 -15.24 12.25 -7.46
C PRO A 55 -14.05 11.47 -6.90
N MET A 56 -13.28 10.86 -7.80
CA MET A 56 -12.08 10.09 -7.50
C MET A 56 -11.09 10.25 -8.65
N VAL A 57 -9.78 10.21 -8.37
CA VAL A 57 -8.76 10.12 -9.42
C VAL A 57 -8.52 8.66 -9.77
N TYR A 58 -8.48 8.36 -11.06
CA TYR A 58 -8.13 7.05 -11.59
C TYR A 58 -6.86 7.20 -12.44
N ALA A 59 -5.72 6.73 -11.92
CA ALA A 59 -4.45 6.75 -12.63
C ALA A 59 -4.22 5.42 -13.35
N LYS A 60 -4.31 5.43 -14.69
CA LYS A 60 -4.11 4.26 -15.55
C LYS A 60 -2.63 3.93 -15.70
N GLY A 61 -2.36 2.64 -15.74
CA GLY A 61 -1.04 2.04 -15.85
C GLY A 61 -0.78 1.47 -17.24
N GLU A 62 -0.09 0.33 -17.29
CA GLU A 62 0.35 -0.34 -18.51
C GLU A 62 0.25 -1.87 -18.42
N GLU A 63 0.50 -2.53 -19.56
CA GLU A 63 0.64 -3.98 -19.71
C GLU A 63 -0.58 -4.78 -19.19
N MET A 64 -0.34 -5.92 -18.53
CA MET A 64 -1.37 -6.87 -18.13
C MET A 64 -2.35 -6.22 -17.15
N THR A 65 -1.86 -5.39 -16.24
CA THR A 65 -2.69 -4.71 -15.25
C THR A 65 -3.68 -3.73 -15.89
N ARG A 66 -3.26 -2.97 -16.91
CA ARG A 66 -4.15 -2.08 -17.67
C ARG A 66 -5.24 -2.86 -18.40
N TYR A 67 -4.88 -4.00 -19.00
CA TYR A 67 -5.84 -4.88 -19.66
C TYR A 67 -6.87 -5.45 -18.67
N VAL A 68 -6.42 -6.03 -17.56
CA VAL A 68 -7.30 -6.59 -16.53
C VAL A 68 -8.22 -5.53 -15.94
N MET A 69 -7.69 -4.33 -15.68
CA MET A 69 -8.52 -3.24 -15.19
C MET A 69 -9.58 -2.78 -16.19
N SER A 70 -9.30 -2.82 -17.50
CA SER A 70 -10.35 -2.56 -18.49
C SER A 70 -11.49 -3.59 -18.40
N LEU A 71 -11.17 -4.88 -18.19
CA LEU A 71 -12.18 -5.91 -17.99
C LEU A 71 -12.98 -5.69 -16.70
N ILE A 72 -12.31 -5.29 -15.60
CA ILE A 72 -12.97 -4.98 -14.32
C ILE A 72 -13.90 -3.77 -14.46
N LEU A 73 -13.44 -2.70 -15.11
CA LEU A 73 -14.25 -1.51 -15.36
C LEU A 73 -15.50 -1.87 -16.17
N ASP A 74 -15.34 -2.62 -17.27
CA ASP A 74 -16.44 -2.96 -18.17
C ASP A 74 -17.43 -3.96 -17.53
N LYS A 75 -16.94 -4.98 -16.83
CA LYS A 75 -17.78 -6.10 -16.36
C LYS A 75 -18.25 -5.96 -14.91
N TRP A 76 -17.51 -5.27 -14.05
CA TRP A 76 -17.86 -5.16 -12.63
C TRP A 76 -18.31 -3.74 -12.25
N ILE A 77 -17.75 -2.70 -12.86
CA ILE A 77 -18.05 -1.31 -12.44
C ILE A 77 -19.16 -0.70 -13.28
N GLU A 78 -19.00 -0.64 -14.60
CA GLU A 78 -19.93 0.04 -15.52
C GLU A 78 -21.38 -0.44 -15.35
N PRO A 79 -21.70 -1.73 -15.13
CA PRO A 79 -23.09 -2.15 -14.96
C PRO A 79 -23.79 -1.55 -13.74
N HIS A 80 -23.04 -1.12 -12.71
CA HIS A 80 -23.59 -0.75 -11.40
C HIS A 80 -23.31 0.71 -11.00
N LEU A 81 -22.17 1.27 -11.42
CA LEU A 81 -21.73 2.61 -11.05
C LEU A 81 -21.68 3.56 -12.27
N ASP A 82 -22.19 4.77 -12.08
CA ASP A 82 -21.92 5.91 -12.96
C ASP A 82 -20.62 6.59 -12.49
N THR A 83 -19.54 6.38 -13.25
CA THR A 83 -18.20 6.92 -12.97
C THR A 83 -17.92 8.26 -13.66
N THR A 84 -18.93 8.98 -14.13
CA THR A 84 -18.74 10.27 -14.84
C THR A 84 -18.01 11.33 -14.01
N SER A 85 -18.03 11.21 -12.68
CA SER A 85 -17.30 12.11 -11.77
C SER A 85 -15.82 11.73 -11.58
N TRP A 86 -15.36 10.61 -12.12
CA TRP A 86 -13.95 10.19 -12.00
C TRP A 86 -13.06 10.98 -12.97
N GLN A 87 -11.85 11.28 -12.51
CA GLN A 87 -10.82 11.96 -13.30
C GLN A 87 -9.74 10.96 -13.70
N TYR A 88 -9.70 10.60 -14.98
CA TYR A 88 -8.78 9.61 -15.52
C TYR A 88 -7.49 10.25 -16.02
N PHE A 89 -6.34 9.70 -15.62
CA PHE A 89 -5.01 10.12 -16.08
C PHE A 89 -4.26 8.92 -16.64
N ASP A 90 -3.72 9.02 -17.86
CA ASP A 90 -2.88 7.98 -18.44
C ASP A 90 -1.44 8.17 -17.98
N LEU A 91 -0.96 7.31 -17.07
CA LEU A 91 0.41 7.35 -16.56
C LEU A 91 1.32 6.32 -17.24
N SER A 92 0.95 5.88 -18.45
CA SER A 92 1.86 5.09 -19.28
C SER A 92 3.18 5.82 -19.54
N CYS A 93 4.26 5.07 -19.74
CA CYS A 93 5.57 5.61 -20.07
C CYS A 93 5.49 6.53 -21.29
N LYS A 94 4.70 6.15 -22.31
CA LYS A 94 4.53 6.96 -23.51
C LYS A 94 3.82 8.28 -23.22
N ALA A 95 2.70 8.27 -22.50
CA ALA A 95 1.97 9.50 -22.15
C ALA A 95 2.79 10.44 -21.26
N ARG A 96 3.55 9.86 -20.33
CA ARG A 96 4.46 10.61 -19.46
C ARG A 96 5.64 11.22 -20.21
N ASP A 97 6.22 10.49 -21.15
CA ASP A 97 7.31 10.98 -22.00
C ASP A 97 6.82 12.09 -22.93
N ASP A 98 5.69 11.88 -23.61
CA ASP A 98 5.08 12.84 -24.54
C ASP A 98 4.70 14.18 -23.88
N THR A 99 4.35 14.15 -22.59
CA THR A 99 3.90 15.32 -21.84
C THR A 99 4.97 15.91 -20.92
N ASP A 100 6.21 15.40 -20.94
CA ASP A 100 7.25 15.78 -19.99
C ASP A 100 6.77 15.73 -18.52
N ASP A 101 6.14 14.59 -18.18
CA ASP A 101 5.50 14.31 -16.89
C ASP A 101 4.40 15.32 -16.48
N GLU A 102 3.87 16.16 -17.39
CA GLU A 102 2.76 17.07 -17.06
C GLU A 102 1.50 16.29 -16.67
N VAL A 103 1.21 15.16 -17.33
CA VAL A 103 0.08 14.29 -16.94
C VAL A 103 0.20 13.78 -15.50
N LEU A 104 1.42 13.50 -15.04
CA LEU A 104 1.70 13.12 -13.65
C LEU A 104 1.50 14.32 -12.70
N ARG A 105 1.97 15.52 -13.09
CA ARG A 105 1.75 16.74 -12.29
C ARG A 105 0.26 17.09 -12.17
N GLU A 106 -0.52 16.91 -13.24
CA GLU A 106 -1.97 17.05 -13.23
C GLU A 106 -2.65 16.02 -12.33
N CYS A 107 -2.28 14.75 -12.45
CA CYS A 107 -2.77 13.68 -11.57
C CYS A 107 -2.51 14.00 -10.09
N VAL A 108 -1.31 14.47 -9.75
CA VAL A 108 -0.97 14.89 -8.38
C VAL A 108 -1.83 16.06 -7.90
N ARG A 109 -2.03 17.10 -8.73
CA ARG A 109 -2.89 18.24 -8.40
C ARG A 109 -4.35 17.80 -8.20
N ALA A 110 -4.87 16.93 -9.07
CA ALA A 110 -6.20 16.38 -8.96
C ALA A 110 -6.36 15.55 -7.68
N GLY A 111 -5.41 14.66 -7.38
CA GLY A 111 -5.40 13.84 -6.16
C GLY A 111 -5.40 14.68 -4.89
N ALA A 112 -4.64 15.78 -4.85
CA ALA A 112 -4.66 16.71 -3.72
C ALA A 112 -6.00 17.44 -3.54
N ASN A 113 -6.82 17.52 -4.60
CA ASN A 113 -8.15 18.10 -4.56
C ASN A 113 -9.24 17.09 -4.16
N VAL A 114 -9.29 15.93 -4.81
CA VAL A 114 -10.34 14.93 -4.56
C VAL A 114 -10.05 14.01 -3.38
N LYS A 115 -8.78 13.88 -2.98
CA LYS A 115 -8.29 13.14 -1.81
C LYS A 115 -8.52 11.61 -1.82
N SER A 116 -9.21 11.07 -2.82
CA SER A 116 -9.28 9.64 -3.12
C SER A 116 -8.69 9.34 -4.50
N ILE A 117 -7.71 8.44 -4.54
CA ILE A 117 -6.99 8.07 -5.75
C ILE A 117 -6.90 6.54 -5.85
N PHE A 118 -7.34 5.98 -6.97
CA PHE A 118 -6.95 4.64 -7.38
C PHE A 118 -5.84 4.73 -8.42
N LYS A 119 -4.82 3.88 -8.28
CA LYS A 119 -3.69 3.83 -9.20
C LYS A 119 -3.37 2.40 -9.61
N GLU A 120 -3.31 2.20 -10.92
CA GLU A 120 -2.78 0.97 -11.50
C GLU A 120 -1.24 0.93 -11.42
N PRO A 121 -0.63 -0.26 -11.43
CA PRO A 121 0.82 -0.40 -11.56
C PRO A 121 1.36 0.29 -12.82
N THR A 122 2.51 0.95 -12.68
CA THR A 122 3.17 1.72 -13.75
C THR A 122 4.60 1.26 -13.93
N ILE A 123 5.10 1.25 -15.16
CA ILE A 123 6.50 0.91 -15.45
C ILE A 123 7.42 2.04 -14.95
N THR A 124 8.53 1.67 -14.31
CA THR A 124 9.69 2.56 -14.11
C THR A 124 10.80 2.08 -15.05
N PRO A 125 10.98 2.71 -16.23
CA PRO A 125 11.73 2.10 -17.32
C PRO A 125 13.23 1.96 -17.00
N THR A 126 13.78 0.77 -17.26
CA THR A 126 15.22 0.52 -17.31
C THR A 126 15.86 1.20 -18.53
N GLU A 127 17.19 1.25 -18.60
CA GLU A 127 17.90 1.78 -19.77
C GLU A 127 17.59 1.01 -21.06
N GLU A 128 17.37 -0.29 -20.95
CA GLU A 128 16.95 -1.14 -22.06
C GLU A 128 15.51 -0.82 -22.48
N GLN A 129 14.60 -0.66 -21.51
CA GLN A 129 13.20 -0.32 -21.77
C GLN A 129 13.03 1.09 -22.36
N VAL A 130 13.88 2.05 -22.01
CA VAL A 130 13.90 3.38 -22.67
C VAL A 130 14.07 3.23 -24.17
N LYS A 131 14.97 2.33 -24.62
CA LYS A 131 15.21 2.08 -26.04
C LYS A 131 14.06 1.30 -26.67
N SER A 132 13.59 0.23 -26.04
CA SER A 132 12.54 -0.62 -26.61
C SER A 132 11.18 0.07 -26.69
N LEU A 133 10.87 0.97 -25.75
CA LEU A 133 9.63 1.75 -25.72
C LEU A 133 9.75 3.07 -26.51
N GLY A 134 10.93 3.39 -27.05
CA GLY A 134 11.15 4.61 -27.83
C GLY A 134 11.01 5.90 -27.02
N LEU A 135 11.38 5.90 -25.74
CA LEU A 135 11.25 7.05 -24.85
C LEU A 135 12.39 8.05 -25.09
N THR A 136 12.09 9.34 -25.02
CA THR A 136 13.09 10.41 -25.20
C THR A 136 14.09 10.51 -24.05
N LYS A 137 13.70 10.05 -22.85
CA LYS A 137 14.51 10.12 -21.64
C LYS A 137 14.13 9.03 -20.65
N ARG A 138 15.01 8.85 -19.65
CA ARG A 138 14.70 8.04 -18.47
C ARG A 138 13.75 8.81 -17.56
N LEU A 139 12.55 8.26 -17.37
CA LEU A 139 11.55 8.83 -16.46
C LEU A 139 11.77 8.32 -15.02
N PRO A 140 11.65 9.19 -14.00
CA PRO A 140 11.65 8.76 -12.61
C PRO A 140 10.38 7.96 -12.28
N SER A 141 10.37 7.26 -11.14
CA SER A 141 9.15 6.60 -10.66
C SER A 141 8.06 7.64 -10.30
N PRO A 142 6.81 7.47 -10.75
CA PRO A 142 5.72 8.39 -10.44
C PRO A 142 5.36 8.36 -8.95
N ASN A 143 5.58 7.22 -8.28
CA ASN A 143 5.31 7.03 -6.85
C ASN A 143 6.06 8.06 -5.99
N GLY A 144 7.31 8.41 -6.37
CA GLY A 144 8.08 9.43 -5.65
C GLY A 144 7.47 10.83 -5.76
N ALA A 145 6.93 11.19 -6.92
CA ALA A 145 6.27 12.48 -7.13
C ALA A 145 4.94 12.55 -6.36
N MET A 146 4.15 11.49 -6.38
CA MET A 146 2.88 11.38 -5.65
C MET A 146 3.06 11.47 -4.13
N ARG A 147 4.01 10.70 -3.58
CA ARG A 147 4.36 10.76 -2.14
C ARG A 147 4.73 12.16 -1.70
N ARG A 148 5.49 12.91 -2.51
CA ARG A 148 5.81 14.32 -2.21
C ARG A 148 4.60 15.23 -2.38
N GLY A 149 3.85 15.08 -3.47
CA GLY A 149 2.73 15.94 -3.82
C GLY A 149 1.55 15.87 -2.85
N TRP A 150 1.39 14.75 -2.13
CA TRP A 150 0.31 14.55 -1.17
C TRP A 150 0.77 14.55 0.29
N ASN A 151 2.01 15.00 0.56
CA ASN A 151 2.63 14.96 1.89
C ASN A 151 2.51 13.57 2.54
N GLY A 152 2.99 12.55 1.83
CA GLY A 152 2.93 11.15 2.25
C GLY A 152 3.48 10.96 3.66
N ILE A 153 2.68 10.31 4.49
CA ILE A 153 3.01 9.94 5.87
C ILE A 153 3.46 8.49 5.89
N THR A 154 2.62 7.58 5.41
CA THR A 154 2.86 6.14 5.50
C THR A 154 2.33 5.42 4.26
N ILE A 155 2.94 4.30 3.94
CA ILE A 155 2.40 3.27 3.07
C ILE A 155 1.87 2.18 3.99
N SER A 156 0.55 2.18 4.09
CA SER A 156 -0.30 1.34 4.88
C SER A 156 -0.53 0.01 4.15
N ARG A 157 -0.04 -1.09 4.72
CA ARG A 157 -0.23 -2.44 4.16
C ARG A 157 -1.00 -3.33 5.14
N GLY A 158 -1.73 -4.30 4.61
CA GLY A 158 -2.47 -5.28 5.40
C GLY A 158 -2.72 -6.57 4.61
N THR A 159 -2.67 -7.70 5.29
CA THR A 159 -2.97 -9.00 4.66
C THR A 159 -4.45 -9.09 4.26
N ILE A 160 -4.69 -9.61 3.06
CA ILE A 160 -6.03 -9.82 2.50
C ILE A 160 -6.42 -11.27 2.76
N HIS A 161 -7.39 -11.47 3.66
CA HIS A 161 -7.91 -12.80 3.97
C HIS A 161 -9.16 -13.11 3.12
N ILE A 162 -9.27 -14.37 2.74
CA ILE A 162 -10.42 -14.94 2.03
C ILE A 162 -11.02 -16.01 2.96
N PRO A 163 -12.28 -15.88 3.39
CA PRO A 163 -12.92 -16.88 4.23
C PRO A 163 -12.85 -18.28 3.59
N GLY A 164 -12.45 -19.28 4.37
CA GLY A 164 -12.31 -20.67 3.89
C GLY A 164 -11.04 -20.97 3.10
N VAL A 165 -10.15 -20.01 2.87
CA VAL A 165 -8.88 -20.23 2.17
C VAL A 165 -7.70 -20.04 3.13
N LYS A 166 -6.92 -21.10 3.35
CA LYS A 166 -5.71 -21.07 4.16
C LYS A 166 -4.57 -20.37 3.38
N LEU A 167 -4.24 -19.17 3.84
CA LEU A 167 -3.08 -18.40 3.37
C LEU A 167 -1.91 -18.58 4.35
N GLY A 168 -0.89 -17.75 4.22
CA GLY A 168 0.31 -17.90 5.07
C GLY A 168 0.20 -17.36 6.49
N TYR A 169 -0.77 -16.48 6.74
CA TYR A 169 -1.12 -16.03 8.09
C TYR A 169 -2.57 -16.35 8.37
N ASP A 170 -2.85 -16.89 9.56
CA ASP A 170 -4.23 -17.21 9.96
C ASP A 170 -5.04 -15.95 10.29
N LYS A 171 -4.37 -14.95 10.86
CA LYS A 171 -4.99 -13.70 11.33
C LYS A 171 -4.31 -12.48 10.72
N PRO A 172 -4.96 -11.30 10.74
CA PRO A 172 -4.43 -10.10 10.11
C PRO A 172 -3.01 -9.75 10.57
N VAL A 173 -2.20 -9.34 9.60
CA VAL A 173 -0.93 -8.65 9.81
C VAL A 173 -1.02 -7.30 9.12
N ILE A 174 -0.67 -6.24 9.83
CA ILE A 174 -0.64 -4.88 9.27
C ILE A 174 0.75 -4.28 9.34
N PHE A 175 1.06 -3.38 8.42
CA PHE A 175 2.36 -2.72 8.37
C PHE A 175 2.23 -1.24 8.01
N GLU A 176 3.02 -0.41 8.68
CA GLU A 176 3.20 1.00 8.33
C GLU A 176 4.65 1.29 7.95
N ARG A 177 4.85 1.52 6.66
CA ARG A 177 6.14 1.95 6.11
C ARG A 177 6.13 3.48 6.02
N HIS A 178 7.07 4.14 6.67
CA HIS A 178 7.23 5.59 6.51
C HIS A 178 7.43 5.97 5.03
N ALA A 179 6.58 6.82 4.47
CA ALA A 179 6.49 7.01 3.01
C ALA A 179 7.62 7.87 2.41
N VAL A 180 8.40 8.54 3.25
CA VAL A 180 9.37 9.57 2.86
C VAL A 180 10.72 9.38 3.53
N GLY A 181 11.74 10.05 3.00
CA GLY A 181 13.10 10.00 3.52
C GLY A 181 13.82 8.69 3.25
N GLY A 182 15.03 8.61 3.78
CA GLY A 182 15.90 7.45 3.75
C GLY A 182 16.62 7.29 2.42
N GLU A 183 17.13 6.08 2.23
CA GLU A 183 17.98 5.65 1.13
C GLU A 183 17.36 5.92 -0.24
N TYR A 184 16.03 5.82 -0.35
CA TYR A 184 15.28 6.09 -1.59
C TYR A 184 15.30 7.55 -2.07
N SER A 185 15.75 8.47 -1.21
CA SER A 185 15.89 9.90 -1.53
C SER A 185 17.34 10.36 -1.55
N ALA A 186 18.29 9.42 -1.56
CA ALA A 186 19.71 9.73 -1.47
C ALA A 186 20.25 10.40 -2.75
N GLY A 187 21.03 11.46 -2.56
CA GLY A 187 21.97 11.94 -3.56
C GLY A 187 23.26 11.13 -3.49
N TYR A 188 23.88 10.86 -4.64
CA TYR A 188 25.13 10.12 -4.69
C TYR A 188 26.08 10.60 -5.78
N LYS A 189 27.37 10.27 -5.63
CA LYS A 189 28.40 10.41 -6.65
C LYS A 189 29.38 9.24 -6.55
N THR A 190 29.63 8.56 -7.66
CA THR A 190 30.66 7.51 -7.78
C THR A 190 31.94 8.09 -8.38
N ASN A 191 33.02 7.30 -8.41
CA ASN A 191 34.29 7.68 -9.03
C ASN A 191 34.93 8.89 -8.33
N VAL A 192 34.72 9.01 -7.01
CA VAL A 192 35.31 10.05 -6.18
C VAL A 192 36.67 9.57 -5.70
N GLY A 193 37.74 10.27 -6.10
CA GLY A 193 39.10 9.93 -5.69
C GLY A 193 39.46 10.36 -4.25
N ARG A 194 40.74 10.21 -3.92
CA ARG A 194 41.31 10.63 -2.63
C ARG A 194 41.04 12.11 -2.34
N GLY A 195 40.65 12.43 -1.10
CA GLY A 195 40.30 13.81 -0.73
C GLY A 195 39.68 13.93 0.65
N THR A 196 38.81 14.92 0.83
CA THR A 196 38.03 15.10 2.07
C THR A 196 36.56 15.24 1.71
N LEU A 197 35.72 14.37 2.27
CA LEU A 197 34.27 14.48 2.18
C LEU A 197 33.78 15.32 3.34
N ARG A 198 32.99 16.37 3.06
CA ARG A 198 32.36 17.22 4.07
C ARG A 198 30.88 17.41 3.76
N THR A 199 30.03 17.11 4.73
CA THR A 199 28.57 17.34 4.67
C THR A 199 28.21 18.55 5.54
N VAL A 200 27.54 19.53 4.95
CA VAL A 200 27.29 20.84 5.57
C VAL A 200 25.80 21.15 5.59
N PHE A 201 25.28 21.60 6.74
CA PHE A 201 23.90 22.04 6.93
C PHE A 201 23.82 23.55 7.09
N TYR A 202 23.00 24.21 6.29
CA TYR A 202 22.73 25.65 6.37
C TYR A 202 21.35 25.86 7.00
N PRO A 203 21.25 26.31 8.26
CA PRO A 203 19.96 26.54 8.90
C PRO A 203 19.25 27.75 8.30
N GLU A 204 17.93 27.65 8.07
CA GLU A 204 17.11 28.78 7.59
C GLU A 204 17.04 29.93 8.61
N VAL A 205 17.02 29.59 9.89
CA VAL A 205 17.12 30.54 11.00
C VAL A 205 18.45 30.29 11.70
N HIS A 206 19.37 31.25 11.57
CA HIS A 206 20.60 31.24 12.36
C HIS A 206 20.23 31.34 13.84
N GLU A 207 20.73 30.41 14.66
CA GLU A 207 20.62 30.54 16.11
C GLU A 207 21.16 31.93 16.52
N PRO A 208 20.43 32.69 17.36
CA PRO A 208 20.94 33.96 17.85
C PRO A 208 22.15 33.69 18.75
N GLY A 209 23.37 33.79 18.21
CA GLY A 209 24.58 33.54 18.98
C GLY A 209 25.89 33.56 18.18
N ASN A 210 26.77 34.48 18.56
CA ASN A 210 28.16 34.67 18.14
C ASN A 210 28.40 34.93 16.63
N PRO A 211 28.67 36.18 16.21
CA PRO A 211 29.07 36.55 14.84
C PRO A 211 30.32 35.82 14.31
N SER A 212 31.04 35.10 15.18
CA SER A 212 32.24 34.33 14.85
C SER A 212 31.94 32.89 14.39
N LEU A 213 30.71 32.41 14.49
CA LEU A 213 30.33 31.08 13.99
C LEU A 213 30.02 31.15 12.49
N PRO A 214 30.46 30.15 11.70
CA PRO A 214 30.10 30.08 10.29
C PRO A 214 28.58 29.98 10.11
N PRO A 215 28.01 30.45 8.99
CA PRO A 215 26.57 30.39 8.72
C PRO A 215 26.05 28.95 8.46
N TYR A 216 26.82 27.93 8.83
CA TYR A 216 26.56 26.53 8.59
C TYR A 216 27.08 25.64 9.72
N LYS A 217 26.55 24.42 9.81
CA LYS A 217 27.01 23.36 10.70
C LYS A 217 27.66 22.25 9.88
N VAL A 218 28.89 21.84 10.22
CA VAL A 218 29.49 20.63 9.65
C VAL A 218 28.85 19.44 10.34
N VAL A 219 28.15 18.60 9.58
CA VAL A 219 27.43 17.42 10.09
C VAL A 219 28.35 16.21 10.11
N TYR A 220 29.21 16.08 9.10
CA TYR A 220 30.14 14.98 8.94
C TYR A 220 31.35 15.45 8.13
N GLU A 221 32.54 15.01 8.52
CA GLU A 221 33.77 15.26 7.77
C GLU A 221 34.71 14.07 7.94
N THR A 222 35.24 13.56 6.83
CA THR A 222 36.20 12.44 6.83
C THR A 222 37.18 12.56 5.67
N PRO A 223 38.46 12.17 5.84
CA PRO A 223 39.32 11.91 4.69
C PRO A 223 38.81 10.71 3.88
N LEU A 224 38.93 10.79 2.55
CA LEU A 224 38.77 9.68 1.62
C LEU A 224 40.18 9.22 1.22
N THR A 225 40.55 8.01 1.65
CA THR A 225 41.90 7.45 1.44
C THR A 225 41.99 6.53 0.23
N ASP A 226 40.86 6.02 -0.25
CA ASP A 226 40.80 5.08 -1.37
C ASP A 226 40.78 5.82 -2.71
N GLY A 227 41.30 5.17 -3.74
CA GLY A 227 41.42 5.75 -5.09
C GLY A 227 40.08 5.93 -5.81
N ASP A 228 39.06 5.18 -5.39
CA ASP A 228 37.71 5.22 -5.95
C ASP A 228 36.69 4.99 -4.82
N ASN A 229 35.73 5.91 -4.70
CA ASN A 229 34.72 5.92 -3.65
C ASN A 229 33.35 6.25 -4.25
N ALA A 230 32.31 5.66 -3.66
CA ALA A 230 30.94 6.16 -3.78
C ALA A 230 30.59 6.97 -2.52
N VAL A 231 30.12 8.20 -2.72
CA VAL A 231 29.60 9.04 -1.63
C VAL A 231 28.08 9.11 -1.73
N VAL A 232 27.40 8.93 -0.61
CA VAL A 232 25.94 8.87 -0.52
C VAL A 232 25.49 9.77 0.62
N THR A 233 24.44 10.57 0.41
CA THR A 233 23.86 11.43 1.45
C THR A 233 22.36 11.47 1.31
N TYR A 234 21.65 11.28 2.42
CA TYR A 234 20.20 11.33 2.50
C TYR A 234 19.76 11.97 3.83
N HIS A 235 18.45 12.21 3.97
CA HIS A 235 17.85 12.68 5.22
C HIS A 235 16.53 11.94 5.50
N ASN A 236 16.04 12.06 6.74
CA ASN A 236 14.75 11.53 7.17
C ASN A 236 13.94 12.67 7.81
N PRO A 237 12.85 13.14 7.18
CA PRO A 237 11.95 14.09 7.83
C PRO A 237 11.16 13.38 8.92
N LEU A 238 11.14 13.92 10.14
CA LEU A 238 10.49 13.26 11.29
C LEU A 238 9.20 13.95 11.76
N ASP A 239 8.83 15.07 11.15
CA ASP A 239 7.68 15.89 11.58
C ASP A 239 6.35 15.11 11.49
N ASN A 240 6.22 14.26 10.46
CA ASN A 240 5.03 13.44 10.22
C ASN A 240 5.05 12.09 10.95
N VAL A 241 6.09 11.75 11.72
CA VAL A 241 6.18 10.46 12.42
C VAL A 241 5.16 10.36 13.55
N SER A 242 4.73 11.49 14.13
CA SER A 242 3.63 11.52 15.09
C SER A 242 2.29 11.16 14.43
N ASP A 243 1.99 11.74 13.25
CA ASP A 243 0.83 11.38 12.44
C ASP A 243 0.87 9.89 12.04
N LEU A 244 2.04 9.38 11.64
CA LEU A 244 2.25 7.97 11.32
C LEU A 244 1.92 7.08 12.51
N ALA A 245 2.43 7.40 13.71
CA ALA A 245 2.15 6.62 14.92
C ALA A 245 0.64 6.60 15.24
N GLU A 246 -0.08 7.71 15.05
CA GLU A 246 -1.53 7.74 15.25
C GLU A 246 -2.29 6.86 14.25
N ILE A 247 -1.91 6.89 12.97
CA ILE A 247 -2.48 6.00 11.94
C ILE A 247 -2.20 4.54 12.31
N PHE A 248 -0.95 4.20 12.63
CA PHE A 248 -0.52 2.86 12.99
C PHE A 248 -1.31 2.28 14.16
N PHE A 249 -1.42 3.03 15.25
CA PHE A 249 -2.06 2.54 16.47
C PHE A 249 -3.58 2.45 16.35
N ASN A 250 -4.24 3.34 15.60
CA ASN A 250 -5.67 3.20 15.33
C ASN A 250 -5.94 1.96 14.47
N ARG A 251 -5.18 1.75 13.39
CA ARG A 251 -5.31 0.56 12.55
C ARG A 251 -5.03 -0.73 13.32
N CYS A 252 -4.05 -0.72 14.23
CA CYS A 252 -3.80 -1.88 15.10
C CYS A 252 -4.98 -2.19 16.03
N LEU A 253 -5.63 -1.17 16.59
CA LEU A 253 -6.82 -1.35 17.44
C LEU A 253 -8.02 -1.86 16.64
N GLU A 254 -8.27 -1.28 15.46
CA GLU A 254 -9.33 -1.70 14.54
C GLU A 254 -9.15 -3.16 14.11
N ALA A 255 -7.92 -3.54 13.73
CA ALA A 255 -7.60 -4.92 13.34
C ALA A 255 -7.40 -5.86 14.54
N LYS A 256 -7.47 -5.35 15.80
CA LYS A 256 -7.26 -6.11 17.04
C LYS A 256 -5.92 -6.87 17.06
N VAL A 257 -4.84 -6.18 16.66
CA VAL A 257 -3.47 -6.75 16.58
C VAL A 257 -2.49 -6.08 17.54
N THR A 258 -1.43 -6.80 17.90
CA THR A 258 -0.38 -6.32 18.82
C THR A 258 0.63 -5.43 18.08
N PRO A 259 0.90 -4.18 18.51
CA PRO A 259 1.80 -3.27 17.80
C PRO A 259 3.28 -3.46 18.17
N TYR A 260 4.15 -3.38 17.16
CA TYR A 260 5.61 -3.39 17.27
C TYR A 260 6.23 -2.27 16.43
N VAL A 261 7.29 -1.64 16.93
CA VAL A 261 8.08 -0.66 16.15
C VAL A 261 9.43 -1.28 15.81
N VAL A 262 9.79 -1.22 14.54
CA VAL A 262 10.97 -1.88 14.00
C VAL A 262 12.00 -0.85 13.54
N THR A 263 13.20 -0.92 14.10
CA THR A 263 14.32 -0.09 13.65
C THR A 263 15.65 -0.78 13.92
N LYS A 264 16.71 -0.39 13.23
CA LYS A 264 18.10 -0.74 13.56
C LYS A 264 18.75 0.29 14.50
N LYS A 265 17.99 0.96 15.39
CA LYS A 265 18.48 2.08 16.24
C LYS A 265 19.69 1.74 17.14
N THR A 266 19.90 0.46 17.46
CA THR A 266 21.08 0.00 18.21
C THR A 266 22.38 0.13 17.43
N VAL A 267 22.33 0.17 16.09
CA VAL A 267 23.48 0.41 15.19
C VAL A 267 23.36 1.80 14.59
N PHE A 268 22.21 2.10 13.99
CA PHE A 268 21.90 3.37 13.34
C PHE A 268 21.28 4.37 14.33
N LYS A 269 22.14 5.04 15.09
CA LYS A 269 21.73 5.92 16.21
C LYS A 269 20.73 7.01 15.80
N TRP A 270 20.75 7.48 14.55
CA TRP A 270 19.80 8.48 14.06
C TRP A 270 18.34 7.98 14.03
N GLN A 271 18.11 6.66 14.02
CA GLN A 271 16.78 6.05 14.03
C GLN A 271 16.14 6.02 15.44
N GLU A 272 16.87 6.39 16.50
CA GLU A 272 16.33 6.42 17.87
C GLU A 272 15.12 7.37 17.99
N SER A 273 15.15 8.51 17.31
CA SER A 273 14.06 9.50 17.35
C SER A 273 12.73 8.92 16.84
N PHE A 274 12.77 8.06 15.82
CA PHE A 274 11.56 7.39 15.31
C PHE A 274 10.89 6.55 16.38
N TRP A 275 11.67 5.73 17.10
CA TRP A 275 11.18 4.94 18.24
C TRP A 275 10.63 5.83 19.36
N GLN A 276 11.37 6.88 19.73
CA GLN A 276 10.95 7.77 20.82
C GLN A 276 9.64 8.51 20.53
N ILE A 277 9.42 8.93 19.28
CA ILE A 277 8.16 9.56 18.87
C ILE A 277 7.01 8.57 18.99
N HIS A 278 7.17 7.35 18.47
CA HIS A 278 6.15 6.29 18.59
C HIS A 278 5.82 5.97 20.05
N LYS A 279 6.86 5.76 20.89
CA LYS A 279 6.68 5.44 22.30
C LYS A 279 5.92 6.55 23.03
N ARG A 280 6.27 7.80 22.77
CA ARG A 280 5.59 8.96 23.37
C ARG A 280 4.12 9.05 22.98
N VAL A 281 3.80 8.86 21.71
CA VAL A 281 2.40 8.86 21.23
C VAL A 281 1.62 7.69 21.85
N PHE A 282 2.23 6.50 21.87
CA PHE A 282 1.62 5.31 22.44
C PHE A 282 1.30 5.48 23.93
N ASP A 283 2.28 5.90 24.72
CA ASP A 283 2.13 6.05 26.17
C ASP A 283 1.11 7.12 26.53
N ALA A 284 1.08 8.22 25.78
CA ALA A 284 0.19 9.33 26.05
C ALA A 284 -1.27 9.03 25.67
N LYS A 285 -1.53 8.29 24.59
CA LYS A 285 -2.88 8.20 23.99
C LYS A 285 -3.43 6.79 23.82
N TYR A 286 -2.58 5.77 23.71
CA TYR A 286 -2.99 4.45 23.22
C TYR A 286 -2.77 3.31 24.20
N ARG A 287 -1.77 3.38 25.09
CA ARG A 287 -1.44 2.30 26.03
C ARG A 287 -2.66 1.79 26.80
N GLY A 288 -3.48 2.70 27.35
CA GLY A 288 -4.71 2.35 28.05
C GLY A 288 -5.73 1.63 27.18
N ARG A 289 -5.89 2.05 25.90
CA ARG A 289 -6.81 1.43 24.94
C ARG A 289 -6.36 0.01 24.57
N PHE A 290 -5.07 -0.20 24.33
CA PHE A 290 -4.53 -1.53 24.02
C PHE A 290 -4.59 -2.48 25.22
N LEU A 291 -4.35 -1.98 26.45
CA LEU A 291 -4.54 -2.78 27.67
C LEU A 291 -6.00 -3.20 27.84
N ALA A 292 -6.94 -2.29 27.64
CA ALA A 292 -8.37 -2.58 27.72
C ALA A 292 -8.81 -3.60 26.64
N ALA A 293 -8.19 -3.57 25.46
CA ALA A 293 -8.42 -4.52 24.39
C ALA A 293 -7.69 -5.88 24.58
N GLY A 294 -6.86 -6.03 25.62
CA GLY A 294 -6.12 -7.28 25.89
C GLY A 294 -4.97 -7.56 24.92
N LEU A 295 -4.47 -6.56 24.19
CA LEU A 295 -3.54 -6.74 23.07
C LEU A 295 -2.06 -6.67 23.47
N LEU A 296 -1.71 -6.32 24.71
CA LEU A 296 -0.31 -6.16 25.16
C LEU A 296 0.22 -7.34 25.98
N GLY A 297 -0.49 -8.46 26.02
CA GLY A 297 -0.03 -9.69 26.69
C GLY A 297 1.35 -10.14 26.17
N PRO A 298 1.55 -10.28 24.84
CA PRO A 298 2.84 -10.69 24.28
C PRO A 298 4.01 -9.73 24.56
N THR A 299 3.71 -8.48 24.91
CA THR A 299 4.70 -7.41 25.11
C THR A 299 4.78 -6.93 26.56
N ASN A 300 4.24 -7.71 27.51
CA ASN A 300 4.25 -7.41 28.94
C ASN A 300 3.65 -6.03 29.29
N GLY A 301 2.59 -5.63 28.59
CA GLY A 301 1.87 -4.38 28.86
C GLY A 301 2.49 -3.12 28.27
N GLU A 302 3.55 -3.23 27.47
CA GLU A 302 4.28 -2.10 26.87
C GLU A 302 4.30 -2.16 25.35
N LEU A 303 4.63 -1.04 24.70
CA LEU A 303 5.01 -1.05 23.30
C LEU A 303 6.39 -1.71 23.18
N ALA A 304 6.53 -2.68 22.27
CA ALA A 304 7.79 -3.36 22.02
C ALA A 304 8.55 -2.74 20.83
N HIS A 305 9.87 -2.63 20.99
CA HIS A 305 10.80 -2.34 19.90
C HIS A 305 11.45 -3.65 19.45
N LEU A 306 11.56 -3.85 18.14
CA LEU A 306 12.32 -4.94 17.52
C LEU A 306 13.46 -4.36 16.67
N ILE A 307 14.63 -4.99 16.75
CA ILE A 307 15.65 -4.78 15.71
C ILE A 307 15.18 -5.41 14.40
N SER A 308 15.51 -4.81 13.25
CA SER A 308 14.99 -5.26 11.96
C SER A 308 15.31 -6.73 11.65
N ASP A 309 16.48 -7.25 12.05
CA ASP A 309 16.80 -8.67 11.86
C ASP A 309 15.95 -9.60 12.76
N ALA A 310 15.52 -9.13 13.93
CA ALA A 310 14.59 -9.89 14.75
C ALA A 310 13.17 -9.83 14.15
N ALA A 311 12.80 -8.69 13.55
CA ALA A 311 11.51 -8.52 12.90
C ALA A 311 11.32 -9.48 11.71
N THR A 312 12.32 -9.62 10.81
CA THR A 312 12.28 -10.63 9.73
C THR A 312 12.08 -12.03 10.29
N MET A 313 12.85 -12.42 11.32
CA MET A 313 12.66 -13.73 11.95
C MET A 313 11.26 -13.89 12.55
N LYS A 314 10.68 -12.84 13.14
CA LYS A 314 9.32 -12.88 13.68
C LYS A 314 8.25 -12.93 12.62
N ILE A 315 8.41 -12.25 11.49
CA ILE A 315 7.53 -12.37 10.31
C ILE A 315 7.50 -13.83 9.86
N ALA A 316 8.67 -14.47 9.72
CA ALA A 316 8.74 -15.87 9.34
C ALA A 316 8.22 -16.87 10.40
N GLN A 317 8.27 -16.54 11.69
CA GLN A 317 7.89 -17.42 12.80
C GLN A 317 6.43 -17.28 13.25
N TRP A 318 5.88 -16.07 13.27
CA TRP A 318 4.56 -15.77 13.81
C TRP A 318 3.46 -16.00 12.76
N LYS A 319 3.40 -17.22 12.22
CA LYS A 319 2.40 -17.64 11.21
C LYS A 319 0.94 -17.49 11.69
N GLN A 320 0.71 -17.47 12.99
CA GLN A 320 -0.60 -17.15 13.55
C GLN A 320 -1.11 -15.74 13.17
N GLY A 321 -0.22 -14.81 12.77
CA GLY A 321 -0.53 -13.41 12.51
C GLY A 321 -0.75 -12.61 13.81
N ASN A 322 -1.72 -11.70 13.82
CA ASN A 322 -2.11 -10.90 14.99
C ASN A 322 -1.07 -9.86 15.47
N PHE A 323 -0.24 -9.38 14.57
CA PHE A 323 0.74 -8.33 14.87
C PHE A 323 0.71 -7.20 13.83
N GLY A 324 1.04 -5.99 14.29
CA GLY A 324 1.29 -4.83 13.46
C GLY A 324 2.73 -4.39 13.59
N MET A 325 3.37 -3.98 12.49
CA MET A 325 4.73 -3.43 12.52
C MET A 325 4.79 -2.03 11.90
N SER A 326 5.65 -1.17 12.43
CA SER A 326 5.96 0.13 11.84
C SER A 326 7.46 0.32 11.69
N ALA A 327 7.91 0.75 10.51
CA ALA A 327 9.33 0.91 10.18
C ALA A 327 9.61 2.13 9.29
N HIS A 328 10.89 2.47 9.17
CA HIS A 328 11.37 3.47 8.21
C HIS A 328 11.14 3.01 6.76
N ASN A 329 11.27 3.93 5.82
CA ASN A 329 10.95 3.71 4.41
C ASN A 329 11.64 2.47 3.80
N TYR A 330 12.96 2.32 3.99
CA TYR A 330 13.71 1.20 3.41
C TYR A 330 13.40 -0.14 4.11
N ASP A 331 13.54 -0.21 5.44
CA ASP A 331 13.20 -1.42 6.21
C ASP A 331 11.75 -1.86 5.95
N GLY A 332 10.82 -0.92 5.88
CA GLY A 332 9.41 -1.21 5.63
C GLY A 332 9.13 -1.76 4.24
N ASP A 333 9.92 -1.39 3.24
CA ASP A 333 9.83 -2.00 1.91
C ASP A 333 10.20 -3.49 1.97
N MET A 334 11.39 -3.77 2.49
CA MET A 334 11.95 -5.12 2.55
C MET A 334 11.11 -6.05 3.42
N LEU A 335 10.68 -5.58 4.60
CA LEU A 335 9.89 -6.39 5.54
C LEU A 335 8.47 -6.67 5.03
N THR A 336 7.90 -5.78 4.23
CA THR A 336 6.56 -6.02 3.67
C THR A 336 6.59 -6.93 2.45
N ASP A 337 7.70 -6.97 1.71
CA ASP A 337 7.93 -8.01 0.70
C ASP A 337 8.03 -9.39 1.35
N GLU A 338 8.70 -9.50 2.51
CA GLU A 338 8.75 -10.74 3.29
C GLU A 338 7.37 -11.15 3.83
N ILE A 339 6.58 -10.20 4.35
CA ILE A 339 5.18 -10.46 4.76
C ILE A 339 4.37 -10.98 3.57
N SER A 340 4.55 -10.39 2.40
CA SER A 340 3.86 -10.81 1.17
C SER A 340 4.23 -12.22 0.76
N GLN A 341 5.52 -12.57 0.82
CA GLN A 341 6.00 -13.92 0.53
C GLN A 341 5.47 -14.94 1.53
N VAL A 342 5.48 -14.61 2.83
CA VAL A 342 4.87 -15.47 3.84
C VAL A 342 3.40 -15.66 3.52
N HIS A 343 2.67 -14.60 3.17
CA HIS A 343 1.23 -14.61 2.92
C HIS A 343 0.86 -14.93 1.45
N ARG A 344 1.59 -15.86 0.82
CA ARG A 344 1.49 -16.31 -0.59
C ARG A 344 2.15 -15.40 -1.60
N SER A 345 1.65 -14.19 -1.81
CA SER A 345 2.19 -13.28 -2.82
C SER A 345 1.87 -11.82 -2.53
N PRO A 346 2.54 -10.86 -3.20
CA PRO A 346 2.18 -9.44 -3.10
C PRO A 346 0.72 -9.14 -3.49
N GLY A 347 0.06 -10.02 -4.26
CA GLY A 347 -1.37 -9.88 -4.58
C GLY A 347 -2.31 -10.01 -3.38
N PHE A 348 -1.83 -10.56 -2.25
CA PHE A 348 -2.59 -10.75 -1.01
C PHE A 348 -2.25 -9.72 0.07
N VAL A 349 -1.58 -8.63 -0.30
CA VAL A 349 -1.27 -7.54 0.61
C VAL A 349 -1.76 -6.23 -0.01
N SER A 350 -2.63 -5.52 0.71
CA SER A 350 -3.09 -4.20 0.29
C SER A 350 -1.95 -3.17 0.37
N SER A 351 -2.02 -2.11 -0.45
CA SER A 351 -1.07 -1.00 -0.39
C SER A 351 -1.81 0.33 -0.52
N GLU A 352 -1.71 1.15 0.52
CA GLU A 352 -2.36 2.46 0.59
C GLU A 352 -1.34 3.53 0.98
N LEU A 353 -1.09 4.52 0.13
CA LEU A 353 -0.39 5.72 0.53
C LEU A 353 -1.35 6.64 1.29
N VAL A 354 -1.05 6.92 2.55
CA VAL A 354 -1.75 7.91 3.36
C VAL A 354 -0.91 9.17 3.45
N GLY A 355 -1.46 10.27 2.94
CA GLY A 355 -0.91 11.62 2.99
C GLY A 355 -1.82 12.59 3.72
N LYS A 356 -1.42 13.87 3.76
CA LYS A 356 -2.13 14.93 4.47
C LYS A 356 -2.20 16.21 3.65
N SER A 357 -3.41 16.70 3.44
CA SER A 357 -3.65 17.96 2.75
C SER A 357 -3.00 19.12 3.52
N SER A 358 -2.15 19.88 2.83
CA SER A 358 -1.53 21.10 3.39
C SER A 358 -2.53 22.24 3.59
N ARG A 359 -3.74 22.15 3.03
CA ARG A 359 -4.76 23.21 3.10
C ARG A 359 -5.63 23.12 4.35
N ASP A 360 -6.05 21.91 4.70
CA ASP A 360 -7.06 21.67 5.73
C ASP A 360 -6.70 20.51 6.69
N GLY A 361 -5.54 19.86 6.50
CA GLY A 361 -5.07 18.77 7.35
C GLY A 361 -5.82 17.45 7.19
N SER A 362 -6.79 17.37 6.28
CA SER A 362 -7.51 16.13 5.96
C SER A 362 -6.60 15.09 5.30
N LEU A 363 -6.94 13.81 5.44
CA LEU A 363 -6.19 12.73 4.83
C LEU A 363 -6.39 12.70 3.31
N ILE A 364 -5.32 12.39 2.59
CA ILE A 364 -5.32 12.03 1.18
C ILE A 364 -4.95 10.56 1.13
N LYS A 365 -5.71 9.73 0.41
CA LYS A 365 -5.43 8.31 0.28
C LYS A 365 -5.33 7.91 -1.18
N GLU A 366 -4.22 7.24 -1.50
CA GLU A 366 -4.03 6.57 -2.78
C GLU A 366 -3.94 5.06 -2.54
N PHE A 367 -4.59 4.29 -3.40
CA PHE A 367 -4.70 2.84 -3.29
C PHE A 367 -4.11 2.20 -4.55
N GLU A 368 -3.15 1.29 -4.36
CA GLU A 368 -2.50 0.50 -5.41
C GLU A 368 -2.40 -0.97 -5.01
N ALA A 369 -2.20 -1.85 -5.98
CA ALA A 369 -1.80 -3.22 -5.71
C ALA A 369 -0.31 -3.28 -5.31
N SER A 370 0.09 -4.27 -4.50
CA SER A 370 1.49 -4.42 -4.07
C SER A 370 2.40 -5.11 -5.11
N HIS A 371 1.93 -5.32 -6.35
CA HIS A 371 2.69 -5.94 -7.43
C HIS A 371 2.93 -4.97 -8.60
N GLY A 372 3.84 -5.34 -9.51
CA GLY A 372 4.13 -4.59 -10.74
C GLY A 372 3.08 -4.80 -11.84
N THR A 373 3.46 -4.45 -13.06
CA THR A 373 2.61 -4.47 -14.28
C THR A 373 2.45 -5.87 -14.90
N VAL A 374 3.23 -6.86 -14.43
CA VAL A 374 3.19 -8.28 -14.84
C VAL A 374 3.49 -8.45 -16.35
N THR A 375 4.69 -7.97 -16.74
CA THR A 375 5.19 -7.90 -18.11
C THR A 375 5.25 -9.26 -18.83
N ASP A 376 5.67 -10.32 -18.12
CA ASP A 376 5.77 -11.67 -18.66
C ASP A 376 4.41 -12.23 -19.10
N MET A 377 3.38 -12.05 -18.27
CA MET A 377 2.01 -12.43 -18.60
C MET A 377 1.41 -11.55 -19.69
N ASP A 378 1.79 -10.27 -19.75
CA ASP A 378 1.35 -9.38 -20.83
C ASP A 378 1.89 -9.84 -22.19
N GLN A 379 3.13 -10.31 -22.25
CA GLN A 379 3.68 -10.89 -23.48
C GLN A 379 2.92 -12.14 -23.91
N LEU A 380 2.58 -13.02 -22.97
CA LEU A 380 1.73 -14.18 -23.27
C LEU A 380 0.38 -13.74 -23.88
N ARG A 381 -0.24 -12.69 -23.32
CA ARG A 381 -1.49 -12.12 -23.85
C ARG A 381 -1.31 -11.55 -25.26
N LEU A 382 -0.23 -10.80 -25.51
CA LEU A 382 0.07 -10.23 -26.82
C LEU A 382 0.32 -11.31 -27.88
N ASP A 383 0.86 -12.45 -27.48
CA ASP A 383 1.03 -13.64 -28.33
C ASP A 383 -0.28 -14.45 -28.52
N GLY A 384 -1.39 -14.01 -27.94
CA GLY A 384 -2.68 -14.71 -27.99
C GLY A 384 -2.72 -15.99 -27.15
N ARG A 385 -1.79 -16.15 -26.20
CA ARG A 385 -1.74 -17.29 -25.29
C ARG A 385 -2.64 -17.03 -24.08
N ARG A 386 -3.14 -18.12 -23.49
CA ARG A 386 -3.94 -18.07 -22.27
C ARG A 386 -3.13 -17.44 -21.13
N THR A 387 -3.77 -16.56 -20.38
CA THR A 387 -3.25 -15.96 -19.14
C THR A 387 -4.15 -16.31 -17.96
N SER A 388 -3.63 -16.20 -16.74
CA SER A 388 -4.36 -16.47 -15.50
C SER A 388 -3.89 -15.49 -14.43
N PHE A 389 -4.29 -14.23 -14.59
CA PHE A 389 -3.92 -13.13 -13.72
C PHE A 389 -4.86 -13.05 -12.52
N ASN A 390 -4.33 -12.98 -11.30
CA ASN A 390 -5.11 -12.78 -10.08
C ASN A 390 -5.42 -11.28 -9.85
N PRO A 391 -6.68 -10.83 -9.98
CA PRO A 391 -7.04 -9.42 -9.81
C PRO A 391 -7.29 -9.00 -8.36
N LEU A 392 -7.12 -9.88 -7.36
CA LEU A 392 -7.49 -9.61 -5.97
C LEU A 392 -6.92 -8.28 -5.45
N GLY A 393 -5.60 -8.06 -5.57
CA GLY A 393 -4.95 -6.85 -5.07
C GLY A 393 -5.40 -5.57 -5.79
N LEU A 394 -5.54 -5.60 -7.12
CA LEU A 394 -6.04 -4.47 -7.92
C LEU A 394 -7.48 -4.11 -7.53
N SER A 395 -8.32 -5.14 -7.37
CA SER A 395 -9.73 -5.00 -7.03
C SER A 395 -9.89 -4.46 -5.62
N GLU A 396 -9.11 -4.98 -4.67
CA GLU A 396 -9.08 -4.51 -3.30
C GLU A 396 -8.74 -3.01 -3.24
N ALA A 397 -7.75 -2.57 -4.01
CA ALA A 397 -7.36 -1.17 -4.11
C ALA A 397 -8.46 -0.31 -4.73
N LEU A 398 -9.05 -0.71 -5.87
CA LEU A 398 -10.12 0.05 -6.53
C LEU A 398 -11.34 0.21 -5.62
N PHE A 399 -11.82 -0.88 -5.03
CA PHE A 399 -12.99 -0.84 -4.17
C PHE A 399 -12.74 -0.05 -2.89
N SER A 400 -11.53 -0.08 -2.33
CA SER A 400 -11.17 0.74 -1.17
C SER A 400 -11.12 2.24 -1.53
N ALA A 401 -10.67 2.60 -2.73
CA ALA A 401 -10.71 3.97 -3.23
C ALA A 401 -12.16 4.48 -3.41
N ILE A 402 -13.07 3.63 -3.89
CA ILE A 402 -14.50 3.96 -4.00
C ILE A 402 -15.12 4.21 -2.62
N ILE A 403 -14.88 3.32 -1.65
CA ILE A 403 -15.37 3.46 -0.27
C ILE A 403 -14.84 4.77 0.34
N TRP A 404 -13.56 5.08 0.15
CA TRP A 404 -12.99 6.32 0.66
C TRP A 404 -13.57 7.57 -0.01
N ALA A 405 -13.79 7.55 -1.32
CA ALA A 405 -14.42 8.66 -2.04
C ALA A 405 -15.85 8.94 -1.53
N ASP A 406 -16.59 7.90 -1.17
CA ASP A 406 -17.95 7.99 -0.64
C ASP A 406 -17.99 8.50 0.80
N GLN A 407 -17.01 8.09 1.63
CA GLN A 407 -16.81 8.68 2.96
C GLN A 407 -16.47 10.17 2.89
N LEU A 408 -15.63 10.58 1.94
CA LEU A 408 -15.33 11.99 1.69
C LEU A 408 -16.56 12.79 1.22
N ALA A 409 -17.52 12.12 0.57
CA ALA A 409 -18.82 12.71 0.20
C ALA A 409 -19.83 12.78 1.36
N GLY A 410 -19.46 12.31 2.55
CA GLY A 410 -20.26 12.39 3.78
C GLY A 410 -21.07 11.13 4.10
N VAL A 411 -20.90 10.05 3.33
CA VAL A 411 -21.48 8.74 3.67
C VAL A 411 -20.77 8.20 4.90
N GLN A 412 -21.54 7.71 5.88
CA GLN A 412 -20.95 7.14 7.09
C GLN A 412 -20.21 5.84 6.74
N PRO A 413 -19.06 5.55 7.40
CA PRO A 413 -18.42 4.25 7.27
C PRO A 413 -19.40 3.11 7.54
N LEU A 414 -19.29 2.03 6.76
CA LEU A 414 -20.05 0.82 7.03
C LEU A 414 -19.72 0.29 8.43
N ALA A 415 -20.73 -0.18 9.14
CA ALA A 415 -20.53 -0.83 10.43
C ALA A 415 -19.69 -2.11 10.25
N GLU A 416 -18.93 -2.51 11.28
CA GLU A 416 -18.10 -3.73 11.26
C GLU A 416 -18.94 -5.00 11.00
N ASP A 417 -20.21 -4.98 11.40
CA ASP A 417 -21.21 -6.04 11.25
C ASP A 417 -22.22 -5.79 10.13
N ALA A 418 -21.94 -4.85 9.22
CA ALA A 418 -22.83 -4.58 8.09
C ALA A 418 -23.01 -5.83 7.21
N ASP A 419 -24.26 -6.12 6.84
CA ASP A 419 -24.58 -7.20 5.91
C ASP A 419 -24.16 -6.81 4.47
N VAL A 420 -22.89 -7.07 4.18
CA VAL A 420 -22.26 -6.92 2.87
C VAL A 420 -22.49 -8.14 1.99
N ASP A 421 -23.20 -9.15 2.50
CA ASP A 421 -23.63 -10.28 1.74
C ASP A 421 -25.03 -10.04 1.17
N GLY A 422 -25.56 -8.82 1.12
CA GLY A 422 -26.75 -8.55 0.30
C GLY A 422 -26.49 -8.51 -1.23
N PRO A 423 -27.55 -8.54 -2.07
CA PRO A 423 -27.49 -8.30 -3.52
C PRO A 423 -26.77 -7.00 -3.93
N ALA A 424 -25.85 -7.02 -4.89
CA ALA A 424 -25.17 -5.80 -5.38
C ALA A 424 -26.14 -4.73 -5.89
N ALA A 425 -27.20 -5.13 -6.61
CA ALA A 425 -28.25 -4.23 -7.10
C ALA A 425 -29.09 -3.56 -6.00
N ALA A 426 -29.09 -4.10 -4.78
CA ALA A 426 -29.76 -3.49 -3.62
C ALA A 426 -28.82 -2.56 -2.84
N ALA A 427 -27.66 -2.21 -3.38
CA ALA A 427 -26.77 -1.24 -2.74
C ALA A 427 -27.40 0.15 -2.91
N ASP A 428 -27.53 0.87 -1.80
CA ASP A 428 -28.00 2.25 -1.79
C ASP A 428 -26.84 3.26 -1.88
N THR A 429 -25.60 2.79 -1.70
CA THR A 429 -24.39 3.59 -1.71
C THR A 429 -23.26 2.90 -2.49
N PRO A 430 -22.37 3.67 -3.15
CA PRO A 430 -21.15 3.15 -3.77
C PRO A 430 -20.26 2.37 -2.79
N SER A 431 -20.19 2.77 -1.51
CA SER A 431 -19.46 2.02 -0.48
C SER A 431 -19.99 0.60 -0.29
N LEU A 432 -21.32 0.45 -0.17
CA LEU A 432 -21.95 -0.85 0.04
C LEU A 432 -21.78 -1.73 -1.21
N PHE A 433 -21.89 -1.16 -2.41
CA PHE A 433 -21.57 -1.87 -3.64
C PHE A 433 -20.12 -2.37 -3.66
N ALA A 434 -19.16 -1.51 -3.36
CA ALA A 434 -17.74 -1.88 -3.34
C ALA A 434 -17.45 -2.98 -2.30
N ALA A 435 -18.07 -2.91 -1.11
CA ALA A 435 -17.95 -3.96 -0.10
C ALA A 435 -18.55 -5.31 -0.58
N ARG A 436 -19.69 -5.28 -1.29
CA ARG A 436 -20.30 -6.45 -1.91
C ARG A 436 -19.42 -7.07 -3.00
N ALA A 437 -18.84 -6.24 -3.85
CA ALA A 437 -17.94 -6.71 -4.91
C ALA A 437 -16.67 -7.35 -4.35
N LYS A 438 -16.12 -6.78 -3.26
CA LYS A 438 -15.05 -7.39 -2.48
C LYS A 438 -15.44 -8.78 -1.93
N SER A 439 -16.68 -8.95 -1.44
CA SER A 439 -17.18 -10.25 -0.95
C SER A 439 -17.41 -11.24 -2.10
N ALA A 440 -18.03 -10.82 -3.20
CA ALA A 440 -18.26 -11.63 -4.40
C ALA A 440 -16.97 -12.24 -4.96
N LEU A 441 -15.92 -11.42 -5.13
CA LEU A 441 -14.61 -11.89 -5.60
C LEU A 441 -14.03 -12.97 -4.67
N ARG A 442 -14.08 -12.75 -3.36
CA ARG A 442 -13.60 -13.71 -2.35
C ARG A 442 -14.38 -15.03 -2.40
N ARG A 443 -15.68 -14.96 -2.65
CA ARG A 443 -16.58 -16.13 -2.73
C ARG A 443 -16.32 -16.98 -3.96
N VAL A 444 -16.06 -16.35 -5.11
CA VAL A 444 -15.62 -17.08 -6.32
C VAL A 444 -14.34 -17.86 -6.03
N ILE A 445 -13.35 -17.24 -5.39
CA ILE A 445 -12.12 -17.91 -4.98
C ILE A 445 -12.40 -19.06 -4.00
N ALA A 446 -13.22 -18.82 -2.97
CA ALA A 446 -13.55 -19.81 -1.95
C ALA A 446 -14.28 -21.05 -2.50
N ARG A 447 -14.96 -20.94 -3.66
CA ARG A 447 -15.57 -22.07 -4.39
C ARG A 447 -14.58 -22.86 -5.26
N GLY A 448 -13.29 -22.57 -5.16
CA GLY A 448 -12.26 -23.20 -6.00
C GLY A 448 -12.18 -22.65 -7.43
N GLN A 449 -12.98 -21.64 -7.77
CA GLN A 449 -12.92 -20.94 -9.06
C GLN A 449 -11.83 -19.86 -9.04
N ALA A 450 -10.61 -20.26 -8.71
CA ALA A 450 -9.48 -19.34 -8.55
C ALA A 450 -8.58 -19.31 -9.79
N THR A 451 -7.71 -18.30 -9.86
CA THR A 451 -6.63 -18.22 -10.84
C THR A 451 -5.49 -19.20 -10.51
N SER A 452 -4.60 -19.43 -11.47
CA SER A 452 -3.63 -20.54 -11.41
C SER A 452 -2.59 -20.38 -10.30
N ASP A 453 -2.37 -19.17 -9.80
CA ASP A 453 -1.51 -18.89 -8.63
C ASP A 453 -2.11 -19.44 -7.32
N LEU A 454 -3.43 -19.62 -7.26
CA LEU A 454 -4.15 -20.19 -6.13
C LEU A 454 -4.56 -21.65 -6.35
N ALA A 455 -5.06 -21.97 -7.53
CA ALA A 455 -5.56 -23.31 -7.87
C ALA A 455 -4.45 -24.29 -8.31
N GLY A 456 -3.23 -23.81 -8.52
CA GLY A 456 -2.13 -24.56 -9.10
C GLY A 456 -2.03 -24.39 -10.62
N ALA A 457 -0.83 -24.61 -11.14
CA ALA A 457 -0.51 -24.39 -12.55
C ALA A 457 -1.43 -25.22 -13.47
N GLY A 458 -2.10 -24.54 -14.41
CA GLY A 458 -2.99 -25.18 -15.39
C GLY A 458 -4.36 -25.61 -14.86
N LYS A 459 -4.60 -25.53 -13.55
CA LYS A 459 -5.88 -25.90 -12.91
C LYS A 459 -6.81 -24.70 -12.68
N GLY A 460 -6.26 -23.48 -12.63
CA GLY A 460 -7.03 -22.25 -12.42
C GLY A 460 -7.71 -21.71 -13.67
N LEU A 461 -8.72 -20.87 -13.47
CA LEU A 461 -9.44 -20.13 -14.51
C LEU A 461 -8.50 -19.18 -15.27
N SER A 462 -8.83 -18.88 -16.53
CA SER A 462 -8.14 -17.83 -17.27
C SER A 462 -8.46 -16.49 -16.64
N THR A 463 -7.68 -15.46 -16.99
CA THR A 463 -7.96 -14.09 -16.58
C THR A 463 -9.41 -13.71 -16.88
N GLU A 464 -9.87 -13.92 -18.11
CA GLU A 464 -11.21 -13.57 -18.57
C GLU A 464 -12.29 -14.44 -17.90
N GLU A 465 -12.06 -15.76 -17.81
CA GLU A 465 -12.96 -16.72 -17.15
C GLU A 465 -13.18 -16.36 -15.68
N PHE A 466 -12.12 -15.95 -14.97
CA PHE A 466 -12.23 -15.51 -13.57
C PHE A 466 -13.00 -14.19 -13.46
N ILE A 467 -12.72 -13.22 -14.34
CA ILE A 467 -13.47 -11.95 -14.37
C ILE A 467 -14.96 -12.20 -14.62
N ASP A 468 -15.30 -13.11 -15.54
CA ASP A 468 -16.67 -13.49 -15.83
C ASP A 468 -17.34 -14.18 -14.64
N ALA A 469 -16.65 -15.11 -13.96
CA ALA A 469 -17.18 -15.77 -12.78
C ALA A 469 -17.54 -14.77 -11.66
N VAL A 470 -16.74 -13.72 -11.44
CA VAL A 470 -17.05 -12.66 -10.48
C VAL A 470 -18.17 -11.75 -10.97
N ALA A 471 -18.22 -11.44 -12.27
CA ALA A 471 -19.31 -10.66 -12.84
C ALA A 471 -20.65 -11.39 -12.70
N ASP A 472 -20.66 -12.70 -12.89
CA ASP A 472 -21.84 -13.53 -12.71
C ASP A 472 -22.22 -13.67 -11.24
N GLU A 473 -21.26 -13.81 -10.33
CA GLU A 473 -21.52 -13.75 -8.88
C GLU A 473 -22.18 -12.43 -8.46
N LEU A 474 -21.73 -11.30 -8.99
CA LEU A 474 -22.33 -9.98 -8.76
C LEU A 474 -23.78 -9.90 -9.24
N LYS A 475 -24.10 -10.55 -10.37
CA LYS A 475 -25.47 -10.65 -10.92
C LYS A 475 -26.34 -11.62 -10.13
N CYS A 476 -25.89 -12.86 -9.89
CA CYS A 476 -26.65 -13.88 -9.16
C CYS A 476 -26.97 -13.42 -7.74
N SER A 477 -25.99 -12.81 -7.06
CA SER A 477 -26.23 -12.18 -5.75
C SER A 477 -27.37 -11.17 -5.82
N ALA A 478 -27.51 -10.43 -6.94
CA ALA A 478 -28.55 -9.44 -7.18
C ALA A 478 -29.98 -10.03 -7.28
N GLU A 479 -30.12 -11.28 -7.72
CA GLU A 479 -31.41 -11.89 -8.10
C GLU A 479 -32.01 -12.81 -7.03
N GLU A 480 -31.22 -13.60 -6.30
CA GLU A 480 -31.75 -14.71 -5.48
C GLU A 480 -31.85 -14.43 -3.97
N GLY A 481 -31.27 -13.34 -3.47
CA GLY A 481 -31.19 -13.07 -2.04
C GLY A 481 -30.20 -14.00 -1.35
N ASN A 482 -29.03 -13.45 -1.05
CA ASN A 482 -27.81 -14.21 -0.75
C ASN A 482 -27.92 -15.22 0.40
N ALA A 483 -28.76 -14.99 1.42
CA ALA A 483 -28.86 -15.92 2.56
C ALA A 483 -29.39 -17.32 2.18
N ALA A 484 -30.35 -17.40 1.25
CA ALA A 484 -30.91 -18.69 0.79
C ALA A 484 -29.95 -19.40 -0.17
N TYR A 485 -29.26 -18.61 -1.02
CA TYR A 485 -28.18 -19.09 -1.88
C TYR A 485 -26.98 -19.60 -1.07
N TRP A 486 -26.55 -18.91 -0.01
CA TRP A 486 -25.44 -19.35 0.84
C TRP A 486 -25.79 -20.53 1.73
N ALA A 487 -27.03 -20.63 2.23
CA ALA A 487 -27.46 -21.82 2.95
C ALA A 487 -27.36 -23.06 2.05
N SER A 488 -27.82 -22.98 0.80
CA SER A 488 -27.76 -24.10 -0.14
C SER A 488 -26.35 -24.36 -0.68
N VAL A 489 -25.53 -23.32 -0.85
CA VAL A 489 -24.14 -23.44 -1.34
C VAL A 489 -23.19 -23.90 -0.24
N MET A 490 -23.36 -23.49 1.02
CA MET A 490 -22.58 -24.04 2.15
C MET A 490 -22.95 -25.50 2.44
N GLU A 491 -24.23 -25.85 2.27
CA GLU A 491 -24.68 -27.24 2.32
C GLU A 491 -24.10 -28.05 1.15
N ALA A 492 -24.00 -27.46 -0.05
CA ALA A 492 -23.35 -28.06 -1.21
C ALA A 492 -21.81 -28.12 -1.08
N SER A 493 -21.14 -27.10 -0.52
CA SER A 493 -19.69 -27.06 -0.36
C SER A 493 -19.21 -27.94 0.78
N SER A 494 -20.03 -28.12 1.81
CA SER A 494 -19.84 -29.17 2.82
C SER A 494 -19.91 -30.59 2.22
N SER A 495 -20.45 -30.73 1.01
CA SER A 495 -20.47 -31.98 0.23
C SER A 495 -19.53 -31.99 -0.99
N ALA A 496 -19.01 -30.82 -1.40
CA ALA A 496 -18.20 -30.62 -2.59
C ALA A 496 -17.21 -29.47 -2.33
N ALA A 497 -15.99 -29.86 -1.99
CA ALA A 497 -14.87 -29.01 -1.64
C ALA A 497 -14.93 -28.42 -0.21
N GLU A 498 -14.59 -29.26 0.76
CA GLU A 498 -13.38 -28.91 1.49
C GLU A 498 -12.33 -28.59 0.40
N LEU A 499 -11.75 -27.38 0.37
CA LEU A 499 -10.33 -27.31 0.03
C LEU A 499 -9.67 -28.11 1.16
N GLU A 500 -9.80 -29.45 1.06
CA GLU A 500 -9.20 -30.42 1.95
C GLU A 500 -7.77 -29.94 2.06
N GLU A 501 -7.26 -29.92 3.28
CA GLU A 501 -5.84 -30.05 3.47
C GLU A 501 -5.42 -31.31 2.74
N ASP A 502 -5.13 -31.12 1.48
CA ASP A 502 -4.14 -31.88 0.81
C ASP A 502 -3.04 -30.88 0.46
N GLU A 503 -2.37 -30.40 1.51
CA GLU A 503 -0.96 -30.80 1.62
C GLU A 503 -0.92 -32.34 1.74
N THR A 504 -1.48 -33.08 0.78
CA THR A 504 -0.95 -34.39 0.50
C THR A 504 0.49 -34.07 0.20
N SER A 505 1.35 -34.97 0.66
CA SER A 505 2.67 -35.11 0.10
C SER A 505 2.67 -34.85 -1.42
N GLU A 506 1.61 -35.14 -2.18
CA GLU A 506 1.41 -34.86 -3.61
C GLU A 506 1.27 -33.39 -4.04
N ALA A 507 0.45 -32.51 -3.45
CA ALA A 507 0.32 -31.12 -3.96
C ALA A 507 1.53 -30.25 -3.63
N LEU A 508 2.08 -30.43 -2.43
CA LEU A 508 3.38 -29.87 -2.04
C LEU A 508 4.49 -30.48 -2.92
N ARG A 509 4.42 -31.78 -3.22
CA ARG A 509 5.34 -32.44 -4.16
C ARG A 509 5.24 -31.86 -5.56
N ASP A 510 4.06 -31.67 -6.13
CA ASP A 510 3.87 -31.10 -7.46
C ASP A 510 4.45 -29.68 -7.54
N SER A 511 4.25 -28.87 -6.48
CA SER A 511 4.82 -27.52 -6.39
C SER A 511 6.34 -27.55 -6.30
N LEU A 512 6.90 -28.39 -5.41
CA LEU A 512 8.34 -28.53 -5.22
C LEU A 512 9.02 -29.14 -6.45
N VAL A 513 8.40 -30.11 -7.12
CA VAL A 513 8.86 -30.71 -8.38
C VAL A 513 8.88 -29.63 -9.46
N GLY A 514 7.80 -28.84 -9.60
CA GLY A 514 7.74 -27.74 -10.56
C GLY A 514 8.75 -26.61 -10.27
N GLU A 515 9.10 -26.36 -9.00
CA GLU A 515 10.20 -25.45 -8.64
C GLU A 515 11.57 -26.05 -8.98
N LEU A 516 11.80 -27.32 -8.68
CA LEU A 516 13.05 -28.02 -8.98
C LEU A 516 13.30 -28.14 -10.48
N GLU A 517 12.28 -28.44 -11.27
CA GLU A 517 12.37 -28.50 -12.74
C GLU A 517 12.67 -27.14 -13.36
N ARG A 518 12.08 -26.07 -12.82
CA ARG A 518 12.43 -24.69 -13.21
C ARG A 518 13.89 -24.36 -12.86
N ALA A 519 14.34 -24.72 -11.66
CA ALA A 519 15.72 -24.53 -11.25
C ALA A 519 16.71 -25.36 -12.10
N ALA A 520 16.37 -26.61 -12.42
CA ALA A 520 17.17 -27.49 -13.28
C ALA A 520 17.28 -26.95 -14.71
N SER A 521 16.18 -26.45 -15.28
CA SER A 521 16.16 -25.80 -16.60
C SER A 521 17.03 -24.54 -16.63
N MET A 522 17.00 -23.73 -15.56
CA MET A 522 17.89 -22.56 -15.41
C MET A 522 19.36 -22.96 -15.23
N ALA A 523 19.64 -24.05 -14.51
CA ALA A 523 20.99 -24.59 -14.32
C ALA A 523 21.59 -25.12 -15.63
N GLU A 524 20.79 -25.78 -16.47
CA GLU A 524 21.20 -26.21 -17.81
C GLU A 524 21.57 -25.02 -18.71
N ALA A 525 20.77 -23.95 -18.67
CA ALA A 525 21.04 -22.72 -19.43
C ALA A 525 22.33 -21.99 -18.97
N THR A 526 22.78 -22.22 -17.73
CA THR A 526 23.98 -21.59 -17.14
C THR A 526 25.20 -22.52 -17.09
N GLY A 527 25.05 -23.77 -17.54
CA GLY A 527 26.13 -24.77 -17.58
C GLY A 527 26.49 -25.36 -16.21
N ASP A 528 25.63 -25.20 -15.20
CA ASP A 528 25.81 -25.80 -13.88
C ASP A 528 25.40 -27.27 -13.91
N ARG A 529 26.40 -28.15 -13.80
CA ARG A 529 26.23 -29.61 -13.87
C ARG A 529 25.69 -30.24 -12.58
N GLY A 530 25.52 -29.47 -11.51
CA GLY A 530 25.06 -29.98 -10.21
C GLY A 530 23.57 -30.32 -10.17
N LEU A 531 22.74 -29.55 -10.87
CA LEU A 531 21.28 -29.71 -10.92
C LEU A 531 20.78 -30.33 -12.25
N SER A 532 21.63 -30.36 -13.27
CA SER A 532 21.29 -30.93 -14.59
C SER A 532 21.10 -32.45 -14.49
N GLY A 533 19.94 -32.95 -14.92
CA GLY A 533 19.64 -34.39 -14.91
C GLY A 533 19.28 -34.98 -13.54
N MET A 534 18.95 -34.14 -12.55
CA MET A 534 18.35 -34.62 -11.28
C MET A 534 16.94 -35.16 -11.51
N ASP A 535 16.61 -36.23 -10.81
CA ASP A 535 15.24 -36.73 -10.70
C ASP A 535 14.48 -35.88 -9.67
N SER A 536 13.76 -34.87 -10.16
CA SER A 536 13.03 -33.92 -9.33
C SER A 536 12.03 -34.60 -8.40
N GLU A 537 11.37 -35.68 -8.86
CA GLU A 537 10.46 -36.43 -8.00
C GLU A 537 11.20 -37.14 -6.87
N ALA A 538 12.34 -37.77 -7.16
CA ALA A 538 13.12 -38.46 -6.13
C ALA A 538 13.66 -37.48 -5.06
N VAL A 539 14.13 -36.30 -5.48
CA VAL A 539 14.63 -35.26 -4.56
C VAL A 539 13.51 -34.75 -3.67
N VAL A 540 12.35 -34.47 -4.25
CA VAL A 540 11.19 -33.95 -3.51
C VAL A 540 10.62 -34.99 -2.56
N ASN A 541 10.54 -36.25 -2.96
CA ASN A 541 10.14 -37.34 -2.07
C ASN A 541 11.09 -37.47 -0.87
N THR A 542 12.41 -37.39 -1.12
CA THR A 542 13.42 -37.43 -0.04
C THR A 542 13.29 -36.22 0.89
N PHE A 543 13.03 -35.03 0.34
CA PHE A 543 12.82 -33.82 1.12
C PHE A 543 11.59 -33.96 2.03
N LEU A 544 10.47 -34.43 1.50
CA LEU A 544 9.24 -34.63 2.27
C LEU A 544 9.35 -35.73 3.32
N GLU A 545 10.14 -36.78 3.07
CA GLU A 545 10.47 -37.78 4.11
C GLU A 545 11.28 -37.18 5.26
N TRP A 546 12.13 -36.20 4.95
CA TRP A 546 12.98 -35.54 5.92
C TRP A 546 12.29 -34.35 6.61
N ASP A 547 11.21 -33.83 6.04
CA ASP A 547 10.38 -32.74 6.55
C ASP A 547 9.14 -33.31 7.27
N ALA A 548 9.39 -34.03 8.36
CA ALA A 548 8.40 -34.91 8.97
C ALA A 548 7.16 -34.20 9.56
N ASP A 549 7.23 -32.89 9.80
CA ASP A 549 6.11 -32.05 10.25
C ASP A 549 5.52 -31.16 9.14
N GLY A 550 6.04 -31.26 7.92
CA GLY A 550 5.50 -30.60 6.72
C GLY A 550 5.65 -29.09 6.71
N ASP A 551 6.50 -28.52 7.57
CA ASP A 551 6.65 -27.06 7.67
C ASP A 551 7.62 -26.46 6.63
N GLY A 552 8.19 -27.32 5.78
CA GLY A 552 9.18 -26.99 4.77
C GLY A 552 10.60 -26.83 5.33
N ARG A 553 10.88 -27.30 6.55
CA ARG A 553 12.18 -27.13 7.22
C ARG A 553 12.63 -28.43 7.88
N ILE A 554 13.78 -28.89 7.42
CA ILE A 554 14.47 -30.01 8.06
C ILE A 554 15.23 -29.50 9.29
N GLY A 555 14.57 -29.52 10.44
CA GLY A 555 15.17 -29.25 11.73
C GLY A 555 16.12 -30.38 12.18
N ILE A 556 16.87 -30.15 13.26
CA ILE A 556 17.79 -31.18 13.77
C ILE A 556 17.04 -32.44 14.28
N ALA A 557 15.78 -32.29 14.68
CA ALA A 557 14.92 -33.38 15.08
C ALA A 557 14.47 -34.21 13.85
N ASP A 558 14.11 -33.54 12.76
CA ASP A 558 13.68 -34.15 11.49
C ASP A 558 14.85 -34.85 10.81
N PHE A 559 16.00 -34.19 10.76
CA PHE A 559 17.25 -34.80 10.31
C PHE A 559 17.65 -36.01 11.16
N ALA A 560 17.52 -35.93 12.49
CA ALA A 560 17.82 -37.07 13.36
C ALA A 560 16.82 -38.23 13.19
N ARG A 561 15.57 -37.96 12.79
CA ARG A 561 14.58 -38.97 12.41
C ARG A 561 14.94 -39.62 11.08
N ALA A 562 15.22 -38.82 10.05
CA ALA A 562 15.64 -39.26 8.73
C ALA A 562 16.92 -40.14 8.77
N VAL A 563 17.95 -39.70 9.50
CA VAL A 563 19.21 -40.47 9.66
C VAL A 563 18.99 -41.77 10.44
N LYS A 564 17.93 -41.88 11.25
CA LYS A 564 17.55 -43.12 11.92
C LYS A 564 16.74 -44.06 11.01
N SER A 565 15.92 -43.55 10.10
CA SER A 565 15.16 -44.35 9.14
C SER A 565 16.05 -44.92 8.03
N ASP A 566 17.09 -44.19 7.61
CA ASP A 566 18.07 -44.61 6.58
C ASP A 566 19.06 -45.68 7.03
N LYS A 567 19.01 -46.14 8.29
CA LYS A 567 19.87 -47.21 8.82
C LYS A 567 19.31 -48.63 8.59
N LYS A 568 18.49 -48.85 7.56
CA LYS A 568 18.02 -50.18 7.15
C LYS A 568 18.66 -50.66 5.87
#